data_AF-A0ABD2NLU6-F1
#
_entry.id   AF-A0ABD2NLU6-F1
#
_cell.length_a   1.000
_cell.length_b   1.000
_cell.length_c   1.000
_cell.angle_alpha   90.00
_cell.angle_beta   90.00
_cell.angle_gamma   90.00
#
_symmetry.space_group_name_H-M   'P 1'
#
loop_
_entity.id
_entity.type
_entity.pdbx_description
1 polymer ?
#
loop_
_entity_poly.entity_id
_entity_poly.type
_entity_poly.pdbx_seq_one_letter_code
_entity_poly.pdbx_strand_id
1 'polypeptide(L)'
;MSNHLNYLGYLLLYYLKVQIRTENKKEDQTKASALKISVYKDYCQCIDKKIEFCLFDDLNNAHMVNNKLMMWIVPDLYRDFKQQTLNNAQILRVILSSVDTRQFQTLLGKVLQGHLVMFKSENIQPLLKMSLSWESIEQFFFWQLVDAHDISIDTILPLITNLDYDQHSEALTAIMLMLKQEKPNADYIKYLFSRDVSDNGDLFIFTIIKYWCDEYIDKVAELISSLLSTRYPSTSPNKRKRSGTKTISATVPSSDHVLGHLEQLRIICERHDCMAIYTLDSMQRALNIAQLNSTDSQKRQFSELFALMEEEEEISSTKRTHGRGRKPATKPAISKRPPTRDLSGSSEESSECMVLDQVAS
;
A
#
# COMPACT_ATOMS: atom_id res chain seq x y z
N MET A 1 -41.24 10.83 -28.30
CA MET A 1 -40.57 12.04 -27.77
C MET A 1 -39.46 11.76 -26.76
N SER A 2 -39.32 10.56 -26.16
CA SER A 2 -38.28 10.30 -25.14
C SER A 2 -36.84 10.20 -25.69
N ASN A 3 -36.62 9.69 -26.91
CA ASN A 3 -35.25 9.50 -27.43
C ASN A 3 -34.49 10.80 -27.73
N HIS A 4 -35.18 11.93 -27.93
CA HIS A 4 -34.50 13.22 -28.18
C HIS A 4 -34.06 13.93 -26.90
N LEU A 5 -34.66 13.61 -25.74
CA LEU A 5 -34.26 14.18 -24.46
C LEU A 5 -32.92 13.63 -23.97
N ASN A 6 -32.58 12.38 -24.34
CA ASN A 6 -31.40 11.68 -23.83
C ASN A 6 -30.08 12.37 -24.21
N TYR A 7 -30.05 13.14 -25.29
CA TYR A 7 -28.84 13.86 -25.73
C TYR A 7 -28.77 15.30 -25.19
N LEU A 8 -29.83 15.80 -24.55
CA LEU A 8 -29.93 17.21 -24.21
C LEU A 8 -29.01 17.59 -23.04
N GLY A 9 -28.81 16.70 -22.08
CA GLY A 9 -28.01 16.99 -20.88
C GLY A 9 -26.54 17.24 -21.20
N TYR A 10 -25.87 16.36 -21.96
CA TYR A 10 -24.48 16.62 -22.36
C TYR A 10 -24.34 17.80 -23.35
N LEU A 11 -25.34 18.04 -24.20
CA LEU A 11 -25.36 19.21 -25.09
C LEU A 11 -25.52 20.51 -24.30
N LEU A 12 -26.27 20.49 -23.20
CA LEU A 12 -26.37 21.60 -22.27
C LEU A 12 -25.01 21.84 -21.59
N LEU A 13 -24.34 20.80 -21.09
CA LEU A 13 -22.99 20.91 -20.52
C LEU A 13 -21.99 21.49 -21.54
N TYR A 14 -22.05 21.04 -22.79
CA TYR A 14 -21.26 21.61 -23.88
C TYR A 14 -21.55 23.10 -24.10
N TYR A 15 -22.83 23.46 -24.21
CA TYR A 15 -23.26 24.84 -24.41
C TYR A 15 -22.76 25.76 -23.28
N LEU A 16 -22.93 25.34 -22.02
CA LEU A 16 -22.48 26.08 -20.84
C LEU A 16 -20.96 26.32 -20.90
N LYS A 17 -20.19 25.31 -21.30
CA LYS A 17 -18.74 25.44 -21.46
C LYS A 17 -18.33 26.39 -22.59
N VAL A 18 -19.02 26.34 -23.74
CA VAL A 18 -18.77 27.26 -24.86
C VAL A 18 -19.10 28.71 -24.47
N GLN A 19 -20.21 28.92 -23.76
CA GLN A 19 -20.63 30.22 -23.28
C GLN A 19 -19.54 30.86 -22.39
N ILE A 20 -19.03 30.11 -21.42
CA ILE A 20 -17.93 30.53 -20.53
C ILE A 20 -16.68 30.91 -21.30
N ARG A 21 -16.27 30.10 -22.28
CA ARG A 21 -15.11 30.42 -23.11
C ARG A 21 -15.30 31.67 -23.96
N THR A 22 -16.54 31.96 -24.35
CA THR A 22 -16.87 33.16 -25.12
C THR A 22 -16.90 34.40 -24.23
N GLU A 23 -17.41 34.29 -23.01
CA GLU A 23 -17.40 35.34 -21.98
C GLU A 23 -15.94 35.68 -21.58
N ASN A 24 -15.09 34.68 -21.32
CA ASN A 24 -13.67 34.88 -20.95
C ASN A 24 -12.78 35.45 -22.06
N LYS A 25 -13.23 35.40 -23.33
CA LYS A 25 -12.52 36.07 -24.44
C LYS A 25 -12.86 37.55 -24.53
N LYS A 26 -13.96 37.98 -23.92
CA LYS A 26 -14.48 39.36 -23.97
C LYS A 26 -14.08 40.18 -22.75
N GLU A 27 -13.95 39.54 -21.59
CA GLU A 27 -13.42 40.15 -20.36
C GLU A 27 -11.94 39.78 -20.17
N ASP A 28 -11.10 40.72 -19.73
CA ASP A 28 -9.69 40.46 -19.39
C ASP A 28 -9.57 39.17 -18.58
N GLN A 29 -8.58 38.33 -18.94
CA GLN A 29 -8.37 36.90 -18.61
C GLN A 29 -8.26 36.54 -17.11
N THR A 30 -8.71 37.40 -16.21
CA THR A 30 -8.48 37.35 -14.76
C THR A 30 -9.53 36.58 -13.96
N LYS A 31 -10.62 36.12 -14.59
CA LYS A 31 -11.65 35.32 -13.90
C LYS A 31 -11.72 33.90 -14.46
N ALA A 32 -11.34 32.92 -13.64
CA ALA A 32 -11.68 31.52 -13.87
C ALA A 32 -13.21 31.36 -13.71
N SER A 33 -13.96 31.43 -14.80
CA SER A 33 -15.41 31.20 -14.76
C SER A 33 -15.70 29.69 -14.71
N ALA A 34 -16.36 29.26 -13.63
CA ALA A 34 -16.89 27.92 -13.48
C ALA A 34 -18.14 27.74 -14.36
N LEU A 35 -18.48 26.49 -14.69
CA LEU A 35 -19.78 26.14 -15.29
C LEU A 35 -20.89 26.84 -14.50
N LYS A 36 -21.90 27.37 -15.21
CA LYS A 36 -23.14 27.83 -14.56
C LYS A 36 -23.93 26.60 -14.08
N ILE A 37 -23.38 25.91 -13.08
CA ILE A 37 -23.80 24.60 -12.56
C ILE A 37 -25.28 24.62 -12.17
N SER A 38 -25.78 25.76 -11.68
CA SER A 38 -27.20 25.94 -11.33
C SER A 38 -28.12 25.56 -12.48
N VAL A 39 -27.80 25.97 -13.71
CA VAL A 39 -28.62 25.69 -14.90
C VAL A 39 -28.72 24.18 -15.15
N TYR A 40 -27.61 23.45 -15.01
CA TYR A 40 -27.61 22.00 -15.17
C TYR A 40 -28.32 21.29 -14.00
N LYS A 41 -28.20 21.82 -12.78
CA LYS A 41 -28.93 21.31 -11.61
C LYS A 41 -30.44 21.49 -11.77
N ASP A 42 -30.88 22.64 -12.26
CA ASP A 42 -32.29 22.92 -12.53
C ASP A 42 -32.82 21.98 -13.62
N TYR A 43 -32.03 21.74 -14.68
CA TYR A 43 -32.36 20.72 -15.69
C TYR A 43 -32.55 19.32 -15.06
N CYS A 44 -31.63 18.89 -14.20
CA CYS A 44 -31.73 17.60 -13.49
C CYS A 44 -33.00 17.51 -12.63
N GLN A 45 -33.38 18.61 -11.97
CA GLN A 45 -34.61 18.70 -11.18
C GLN A 45 -35.86 18.63 -12.07
N CYS A 46 -35.87 19.30 -13.22
CA CYS A 46 -36.99 19.25 -14.16
C CYS A 46 -37.25 17.84 -14.71
N ILE A 47 -36.23 17.00 -14.82
CA ILE A 47 -36.35 15.60 -15.25
C ILE A 47 -36.44 14.61 -14.07
N ASP A 48 -36.55 15.11 -12.84
CA ASP A 48 -36.66 14.33 -11.59
C ASP A 48 -35.57 13.25 -11.44
N LYS A 49 -34.32 13.61 -11.76
CA LYS A 49 -33.18 12.68 -11.70
C LYS A 49 -32.03 13.28 -10.89
N LYS A 50 -31.40 12.45 -10.06
CA LYS A 50 -30.23 12.88 -9.27
C LYS A 50 -29.07 13.25 -10.20
N ILE A 51 -28.36 14.31 -9.84
CA ILE A 51 -27.23 14.87 -10.62
C ILE A 51 -26.19 13.79 -10.95
N GLU A 52 -25.85 12.92 -9.99
CA GLU A 52 -24.87 11.85 -10.19
C GLU A 52 -25.25 10.90 -11.34
N PHE A 53 -26.53 10.54 -11.43
CA PHE A 53 -27.04 9.69 -12.51
C PHE A 53 -27.20 10.45 -13.81
N CYS A 54 -27.56 11.74 -13.77
CA CYS A 54 -27.59 12.57 -14.98
C CYS A 54 -26.19 12.69 -15.61
N LEU A 55 -25.17 12.99 -14.79
CA LEU A 55 -23.79 13.09 -15.25
C LEU A 55 -23.29 11.78 -15.84
N PHE A 56 -23.61 10.65 -15.20
CA PHE A 56 -23.27 9.32 -15.72
C PHE A 56 -23.92 9.06 -17.09
N ASP A 57 -25.23 9.24 -17.20
CA ASP A 57 -25.95 9.06 -18.47
C ASP A 57 -25.45 10.01 -19.56
N ASP A 58 -25.21 11.27 -19.22
CA ASP A 58 -24.77 12.30 -20.15
C ASP A 58 -23.34 12.02 -20.65
N LEU A 59 -22.44 11.53 -19.79
CA LEU A 59 -21.12 11.08 -20.23
C LEU A 59 -21.22 9.84 -21.12
N ASN A 60 -22.12 8.91 -20.80
CA ASN A 60 -22.38 7.74 -21.63
C ASN A 60 -22.87 8.14 -23.03
N ASN A 61 -23.86 9.02 -23.10
CA ASN A 61 -24.41 9.51 -24.35
C ASN A 61 -23.38 10.36 -25.12
N ALA A 62 -22.59 11.17 -24.42
CA ALA A 62 -21.57 12.01 -25.03
C ALA A 62 -20.49 11.19 -25.74
N HIS A 63 -19.96 10.13 -25.11
CA HIS A 63 -18.89 9.36 -25.76
C HIS A 63 -19.38 8.50 -26.91
N MET A 64 -20.60 7.97 -26.81
CA MET A 64 -21.25 7.20 -27.89
C MET A 64 -21.46 8.03 -29.16
N VAL A 65 -21.72 9.34 -29.00
CA VAL A 65 -21.89 10.26 -30.14
C VAL A 65 -20.56 10.88 -30.57
N ASN A 66 -19.79 11.42 -29.63
CA ASN A 66 -18.52 12.08 -29.89
C ASN A 66 -17.59 12.05 -28.66
N ASN A 67 -16.71 11.07 -28.63
CA ASN A 67 -15.73 10.91 -27.57
C ASN A 67 -14.79 12.13 -27.37
N LYS A 68 -14.44 12.85 -28.45
CA LYS A 68 -13.63 14.08 -28.32
C LYS A 68 -14.37 15.16 -27.54
N LEU A 69 -15.69 15.24 -27.72
CA LEU A 69 -16.54 16.16 -26.98
C LEU A 69 -16.59 15.77 -25.49
N MET A 70 -16.79 14.49 -25.16
CA MET A 70 -16.75 14.02 -23.78
C MET A 70 -15.42 14.40 -23.11
N MET A 71 -14.28 14.06 -23.73
CA MET A 71 -12.95 14.37 -23.21
C MET A 71 -12.65 15.86 -23.08
N TRP A 72 -13.30 16.67 -23.90
CA TRP A 72 -13.24 18.12 -23.76
C TRP A 72 -13.94 18.57 -22.49
N ILE A 73 -15.12 18.04 -22.16
CA ILE A 73 -15.96 18.48 -21.03
C ILE A 73 -15.46 17.94 -19.67
N VAL A 74 -14.90 16.72 -19.64
CA VAL A 74 -14.47 16.01 -18.41
C VAL A 74 -13.74 16.89 -17.37
N PRO A 75 -12.71 17.69 -17.70
CA PRO A 75 -12.00 18.48 -16.69
C PRO A 75 -12.88 19.48 -15.96
N ASP A 76 -13.82 20.12 -16.66
CA ASP A 76 -14.73 21.08 -16.05
C ASP A 76 -15.76 20.36 -15.17
N LEU A 77 -16.18 19.14 -15.53
CA LEU A 77 -17.07 18.35 -14.66
C LEU A 77 -16.40 18.01 -13.34
N TYR A 78 -15.15 17.54 -13.36
CA TYR A 78 -14.40 17.26 -12.15
C TYR A 78 -14.06 18.53 -11.34
N ARG A 79 -13.98 19.70 -11.98
CA ARG A 79 -13.81 20.97 -11.26
C ARG A 79 -15.09 21.40 -10.57
N ASP A 80 -16.22 21.30 -11.27
CA ASP A 80 -17.47 22.00 -10.93
C ASP A 80 -18.49 21.09 -10.22
N PHE A 81 -18.42 19.77 -10.44
CA PHE A 81 -19.27 18.75 -9.83
C PHE A 81 -18.47 17.79 -8.94
N LYS A 82 -17.49 18.30 -8.20
CA LYS A 82 -16.60 17.49 -7.32
C LYS A 82 -17.34 16.54 -6.40
N GLN A 83 -18.45 17.00 -5.80
CA GLN A 83 -19.25 16.20 -4.87
C GLN A 83 -19.84 14.94 -5.52
N GLN A 84 -20.10 14.97 -6.82
CA GLN A 84 -20.71 13.87 -7.57
C GLN A 84 -19.67 13.04 -8.33
N THR A 85 -18.53 13.63 -8.71
CA THR A 85 -17.54 13.03 -9.61
C THR A 85 -16.30 12.49 -8.90
N LEU A 86 -15.86 13.12 -7.81
CA LEU A 86 -14.63 12.73 -7.11
C LEU A 86 -14.80 11.35 -6.47
N ASN A 87 -13.84 10.46 -6.69
CA ASN A 87 -13.86 9.05 -6.24
C ASN A 87 -15.07 8.24 -6.77
N ASN A 88 -15.82 8.75 -7.75
CA ASN A 88 -16.97 8.06 -8.30
C ASN A 88 -16.52 7.00 -9.33
N ALA A 89 -16.57 5.74 -8.92
CA ALA A 89 -16.15 4.60 -9.74
C ALA A 89 -16.93 4.49 -11.05
N GLN A 90 -18.22 4.77 -11.06
CA GLN A 90 -19.06 4.62 -12.25
C GLN A 90 -18.71 5.67 -13.30
N ILE A 91 -18.58 6.93 -12.88
CA ILE A 91 -18.18 8.03 -13.76
C ILE A 91 -16.76 7.82 -14.29
N LEU A 92 -15.83 7.43 -13.42
CA LEU A 92 -14.45 7.17 -13.83
C LEU A 92 -14.38 6.03 -14.85
N ARG A 93 -15.08 4.92 -14.59
CA ARG A 93 -15.11 3.78 -15.50
C ARG A 93 -15.60 4.19 -16.89
N VAL A 94 -16.71 4.92 -17.00
CA VAL A 94 -17.22 5.40 -18.32
C VAL A 94 -16.15 6.14 -19.11
N ILE A 95 -15.35 6.97 -18.44
CA ILE A 95 -14.26 7.70 -19.08
C ILE A 95 -13.16 6.73 -19.52
N LEU A 96 -12.73 5.81 -18.64
CA LEU A 96 -11.66 4.87 -18.96
C LEU A 96 -12.04 3.84 -20.02
N SER A 97 -13.28 3.37 -20.04
CA SER A 97 -13.83 2.47 -21.05
C SER A 97 -13.92 3.11 -22.44
N SER A 98 -13.96 4.44 -22.52
CA SER A 98 -14.20 5.15 -23.78
C SER A 98 -12.96 5.79 -24.39
N VAL A 99 -11.83 5.86 -23.69
CA VAL A 99 -10.62 6.53 -24.19
C VAL A 99 -9.66 5.58 -24.91
N ASP A 100 -9.06 6.07 -25.99
CA ASP A 100 -7.85 5.47 -26.55
C ASP A 100 -6.59 5.92 -25.81
N THR A 101 -5.44 5.33 -26.13
CA THR A 101 -4.15 5.64 -25.48
C THR A 101 -3.69 7.09 -25.65
N ARG A 102 -4.03 7.75 -26.77
CA ARG A 102 -3.67 9.15 -27.03
C ARG A 102 -4.53 10.10 -26.20
N GLN A 103 -5.82 9.79 -26.09
CA GLN A 103 -6.76 10.51 -25.24
C GLN A 103 -6.42 10.31 -23.77
N PHE A 104 -6.04 9.09 -23.38
CA PHE A 104 -5.55 8.78 -22.05
C PHE A 104 -4.28 9.57 -21.72
N GLN A 105 -3.30 9.62 -22.62
CA GLN A 105 -2.09 10.45 -22.42
C GLN A 105 -2.44 11.93 -22.21
N THR A 106 -3.45 12.44 -22.94
CA THR A 106 -3.94 13.82 -22.76
C THR A 106 -4.60 13.99 -21.39
N LEU A 107 -5.35 12.99 -20.91
CA LEU A 107 -5.96 12.98 -19.59
C LEU A 107 -4.89 13.00 -18.50
N LEU A 108 -3.89 12.13 -18.62
CA LEU A 108 -2.74 12.03 -17.73
C LEU A 108 -1.98 13.36 -17.64
N GLY A 109 -1.72 14.00 -18.80
CA GLY A 109 -1.08 15.31 -18.84
C GLY A 109 -1.88 16.40 -18.10
N LYS A 110 -3.22 16.35 -18.12
CA LYS A 110 -4.05 17.29 -17.34
C LYS A 110 -3.97 17.01 -15.84
N VAL A 111 -3.86 15.75 -15.43
CA VAL A 111 -3.66 15.38 -14.02
C VAL A 111 -2.32 15.92 -13.52
N LEU A 112 -1.23 15.61 -14.24
CA LEU A 112 0.12 16.04 -13.89
C LEU A 112 0.30 17.58 -13.87
N GLN A 113 -0.47 18.30 -14.70
CA GLN A 113 -0.50 19.77 -14.69
C GLN A 113 -1.35 20.36 -13.54
N GLY A 114 -2.04 19.54 -12.74
CA GLY A 114 -2.98 20.00 -11.72
C GLY A 114 -4.30 20.53 -12.27
N HIS A 115 -4.58 20.34 -13.57
CA HIS A 115 -5.81 20.79 -14.24
C HIS A 115 -6.97 19.81 -14.09
N LEU A 116 -6.72 18.60 -13.61
CA LEU A 116 -7.72 17.56 -13.42
C LEU A 116 -7.40 16.76 -12.14
N VAL A 117 -8.40 16.58 -11.28
CA VAL A 117 -8.33 15.71 -10.11
C VAL A 117 -9.54 14.79 -10.16
N MET A 118 -9.30 13.50 -10.42
CA MET A 118 -10.35 12.49 -10.58
C MET A 118 -10.69 11.77 -9.28
N PHE A 119 -9.68 11.59 -8.43
CA PHE A 119 -9.83 10.99 -7.11
C PHE A 119 -8.75 11.51 -6.15
N LYS A 120 -8.95 11.24 -4.86
CA LYS A 120 -8.03 11.56 -3.77
C LYS A 120 -7.87 10.36 -2.86
N SER A 121 -6.78 10.34 -2.08
CA SER A 121 -6.48 9.30 -1.10
C SER A 121 -7.60 9.10 -0.07
N GLU A 122 -8.26 10.19 0.34
CA GLU A 122 -9.43 10.18 1.21
C GLU A 122 -10.53 9.28 0.64
N ASN A 123 -10.85 8.18 1.32
CA ASN A 123 -11.89 7.24 0.90
C ASN A 123 -11.68 6.64 -0.51
N ILE A 124 -10.43 6.38 -0.91
CA ILE A 124 -10.11 5.73 -2.20
C ILE A 124 -10.35 4.21 -2.19
N GLN A 125 -10.37 3.59 -1.01
CA GLN A 125 -10.50 2.14 -0.86
C GLN A 125 -11.71 1.51 -1.57
N PRO A 126 -12.92 2.09 -1.52
CA PRO A 126 -14.05 1.59 -2.30
C PRO A 126 -13.82 1.66 -3.82
N LEU A 127 -13.14 2.70 -4.30
CA LEU A 127 -12.82 2.86 -5.72
C LEU A 127 -11.82 1.78 -6.16
N LEU A 128 -10.74 1.58 -5.39
CA LEU A 128 -9.75 0.52 -5.64
C LEU A 128 -10.38 -0.87 -5.71
N LYS A 129 -11.33 -1.17 -4.81
CA LYS A 129 -12.02 -2.47 -4.79
C LYS A 129 -12.97 -2.63 -5.97
N MET A 130 -13.68 -1.57 -6.36
CA MET A 130 -14.56 -1.60 -7.51
C MET A 130 -13.77 -1.81 -8.81
N SER A 131 -12.59 -1.20 -8.93
CA SER A 131 -11.76 -1.31 -10.14
C SER A 131 -11.22 -2.71 -10.39
N LEU A 132 -11.17 -3.59 -9.38
CA LEU A 132 -10.75 -4.98 -9.58
C LEU A 132 -11.69 -5.78 -10.49
N SER A 133 -12.93 -5.32 -10.68
CA SER A 133 -13.92 -5.92 -11.58
C SER A 133 -13.95 -5.30 -12.98
N TRP A 134 -13.07 -4.34 -13.25
CA TRP A 134 -13.00 -3.64 -14.53
C TRP A 134 -12.20 -4.44 -15.55
N GLU A 135 -12.36 -4.10 -16.82
CA GLU A 135 -11.60 -4.75 -17.89
C GLU A 135 -10.10 -4.40 -17.79
N SER A 136 -9.23 -5.25 -18.33
CA SER A 136 -7.77 -5.09 -18.20
C SER A 136 -7.26 -3.71 -18.59
N ILE A 137 -7.72 -3.16 -19.72
CA ILE A 137 -7.29 -1.83 -20.18
C ILE A 137 -7.79 -0.72 -19.26
N GLU A 138 -9.01 -0.85 -18.72
CA GLU A 138 -9.59 0.08 -17.75
C GLU A 138 -8.76 0.09 -16.47
N GLN A 139 -8.35 -1.10 -15.98
CA GLN A 139 -7.47 -1.23 -14.82
C GLN A 139 -6.09 -0.64 -15.08
N PHE A 140 -5.46 -0.90 -16.23
CA PHE A 140 -4.18 -0.28 -16.58
C PHE A 140 -4.27 1.24 -16.56
N PHE A 141 -5.25 1.84 -17.24
CA PHE A 141 -5.45 3.28 -17.23
C PHE A 141 -5.74 3.82 -15.83
N PHE A 142 -6.54 3.10 -15.03
CA PHE A 142 -6.81 3.48 -13.66
C PHE A 142 -5.53 3.53 -12.82
N TRP A 143 -4.70 2.50 -12.85
CA TRP A 143 -3.45 2.46 -12.08
C TRP A 143 -2.42 3.50 -12.54
N GLN A 144 -2.36 3.81 -13.83
CA GLN A 144 -1.56 4.93 -14.33
C GLN A 144 -2.07 6.28 -13.80
N LEU A 145 -3.38 6.45 -13.63
CA LEU A 145 -3.93 7.64 -12.96
C LEU A 145 -3.64 7.62 -11.45
N VAL A 146 -3.63 6.46 -10.81
CA VAL A 146 -3.31 6.34 -9.36
C VAL A 146 -1.92 6.88 -9.09
N ASP A 147 -0.96 6.48 -9.92
CA ASP A 147 0.41 6.98 -9.90
C ASP A 147 0.46 8.50 -10.17
N ALA A 148 -0.21 8.98 -11.23
CA ALA A 148 -0.21 10.41 -11.56
C ALA A 148 -0.92 11.33 -10.57
N HIS A 149 -1.77 10.80 -9.69
CA HIS A 149 -2.38 11.55 -8.57
C HIS A 149 -1.53 11.51 -7.30
N ASP A 150 -0.31 10.94 -7.36
CA ASP A 150 0.62 10.79 -6.24
C ASP A 150 -0.03 10.05 -5.04
N ILE A 151 -0.84 9.03 -5.32
CA ILE A 151 -1.45 8.22 -4.26
C ILE A 151 -0.37 7.31 -3.66
N SER A 152 0.02 7.57 -2.42
CA SER A 152 1.00 6.75 -1.70
C SER A 152 0.58 5.28 -1.62
N ILE A 153 1.58 4.40 -1.76
CA ILE A 153 1.45 2.96 -1.58
C ILE A 153 0.82 2.61 -0.21
N ASP A 154 1.07 3.39 0.84
CA ASP A 154 0.51 3.17 2.18
C ASP A 154 -1.02 3.16 2.16
N THR A 155 -1.61 3.99 1.31
CA THR A 155 -3.06 4.07 1.13
C THR A 155 -3.61 2.85 0.40
N ILE A 156 -2.77 2.18 -0.41
CA ILE A 156 -3.13 1.05 -1.27
C ILE A 156 -2.89 -0.29 -0.56
N LEU A 157 -1.90 -0.40 0.33
CA LEU A 157 -1.53 -1.63 1.05
C LEU A 157 -2.70 -2.45 1.60
N PRO A 158 -3.76 -1.86 2.20
CA PRO A 158 -4.89 -2.64 2.70
C PRO A 158 -5.64 -3.44 1.62
N LEU A 159 -5.50 -3.06 0.34
CA LEU A 159 -6.09 -3.78 -0.78
C LEU A 159 -5.40 -5.13 -1.00
N ILE A 160 -4.08 -5.22 -0.75
CA ILE A 160 -3.22 -6.36 -1.09
C ILE A 160 -3.75 -7.67 -0.52
N THR A 161 -4.33 -7.66 0.68
CA THR A 161 -4.87 -8.87 1.33
C THR A 161 -6.10 -9.44 0.64
N ASN A 162 -6.72 -8.69 -0.28
CA ASN A 162 -7.90 -9.13 -1.04
C ASN A 162 -7.57 -9.49 -2.50
N LEU A 163 -6.30 -9.38 -2.91
CA LEU A 163 -5.90 -9.62 -4.29
C LEU A 163 -5.55 -11.08 -4.51
N ASP A 164 -6.41 -11.79 -5.22
CA ASP A 164 -6.07 -13.06 -5.85
C ASP A 164 -5.02 -12.90 -6.97
N TYR A 165 -4.06 -13.84 -7.05
CA TYR A 165 -2.93 -13.80 -7.99
C TYR A 165 -3.35 -13.93 -9.45
N ASP A 166 -4.29 -14.83 -9.73
CA ASP A 166 -4.73 -15.14 -11.10
C ASP A 166 -5.80 -14.16 -11.59
N GLN A 167 -6.62 -13.63 -10.68
CA GLN A 167 -7.74 -12.75 -11.04
C GLN A 167 -7.38 -11.26 -11.10
N HIS A 168 -6.31 -10.81 -10.43
CA HIS A 168 -6.01 -9.39 -10.28
C HIS A 168 -4.60 -9.01 -10.78
N SER A 169 -4.23 -9.54 -11.93
CA SER A 169 -2.89 -9.37 -12.52
C SER A 169 -2.49 -7.90 -12.72
N GLU A 170 -3.44 -7.04 -13.12
CA GLU A 170 -3.23 -5.62 -13.40
C GLU A 170 -2.93 -4.84 -12.11
N ALA A 171 -3.72 -5.09 -11.07
CA ALA A 171 -3.51 -4.48 -9.75
C ALA A 171 -2.21 -4.96 -9.09
N LEU A 172 -1.92 -6.26 -9.15
CA LEU A 172 -0.68 -6.81 -8.63
C LEU A 172 0.54 -6.27 -9.37
N THR A 173 0.46 -6.13 -10.69
CA THR A 173 1.53 -5.53 -11.50
C THR A 173 1.78 -4.08 -11.11
N ALA A 174 0.72 -3.28 -10.98
CA ALA A 174 0.84 -1.88 -10.58
C ALA A 174 1.45 -1.74 -9.18
N ILE A 175 0.92 -2.48 -8.20
CA ILE A 175 1.41 -2.47 -6.82
C ILE A 175 2.87 -2.96 -6.75
N MET A 176 3.23 -3.96 -7.57
CA MET A 176 4.61 -4.45 -7.64
C MET A 176 5.57 -3.33 -8.09
N LEU A 177 5.18 -2.57 -9.12
CA LEU A 177 5.98 -1.45 -9.61
C LEU A 177 6.05 -0.28 -8.61
N MET A 178 5.00 -0.07 -7.81
CA MET A 178 5.02 0.92 -6.72
C MET A 178 5.96 0.48 -5.59
N LEU A 179 5.84 -0.77 -5.12
CA LEU A 179 6.71 -1.33 -4.06
C LEU A 179 8.18 -1.37 -4.48
N LYS A 180 8.47 -1.54 -5.78
CA LYS A 180 9.82 -1.45 -6.34
C LYS A 180 10.49 -0.09 -6.06
N GLN A 181 9.72 0.99 -6.01
CA GLN A 181 10.25 2.34 -5.76
C GLN A 181 10.50 2.61 -4.27
N GLU A 182 10.08 1.70 -3.41
CA GLU A 182 10.02 1.87 -1.98
C GLU A 182 11.10 1.06 -1.26
N LYS A 183 11.57 1.56 -0.11
CA LYS A 183 12.45 0.78 0.77
C LYS A 183 11.61 -0.15 1.64
N PRO A 184 12.06 -1.40 1.89
CA PRO A 184 11.32 -2.32 2.75
C PRO A 184 11.13 -1.75 4.15
N ASN A 185 9.94 -1.94 4.71
CA ASN A 185 9.59 -1.52 6.06
C ASN A 185 8.65 -2.55 6.73
N ALA A 186 8.40 -2.38 8.02
CA ALA A 186 7.63 -3.34 8.81
C ALA A 186 6.17 -3.47 8.36
N ASP A 187 5.55 -2.36 7.93
CA ASP A 187 4.16 -2.38 7.47
C ASP A 187 4.03 -3.08 6.11
N TYR A 188 4.96 -2.85 5.17
CA TYR A 188 4.96 -3.54 3.87
C TYR A 188 5.10 -5.06 4.05
N ILE A 189 6.09 -5.50 4.84
CA ILE A 189 6.29 -6.92 5.12
C ILE A 189 5.05 -7.51 5.82
N LYS A 190 4.47 -6.80 6.79
CA LYS A 190 3.24 -7.23 7.47
C LYS A 190 2.08 -7.41 6.48
N TYR A 191 1.83 -6.47 5.57
CA TYR A 191 0.73 -6.57 4.60
C TYR A 191 0.97 -7.65 3.55
N LEU A 192 2.20 -7.79 3.05
CA LEU A 192 2.57 -8.86 2.12
C LEU A 192 2.33 -10.24 2.73
N PHE A 193 2.81 -10.46 3.95
CA PHE A 193 2.63 -11.72 4.67
C PHE A 193 1.22 -11.93 5.24
N SER A 194 0.33 -10.94 5.10
CA SER A 194 -1.11 -11.05 5.43
C SER A 194 -1.96 -11.51 4.26
N ARG A 195 -1.38 -11.71 3.08
CA ARG A 195 -2.04 -12.39 1.96
C ARG A 195 -2.24 -13.87 2.31
N ASP A 196 -3.23 -14.49 1.70
CA ASP A 196 -3.38 -15.93 1.75
C ASP A 196 -2.14 -16.61 1.16
N VAL A 197 -1.72 -17.71 1.78
CA VAL A 197 -0.63 -18.54 1.27
C VAL A 197 -1.20 -19.39 0.15
N SER A 198 -0.81 -19.10 -1.10
CA SER A 198 -1.26 -19.86 -2.27
C SER A 198 -0.26 -20.97 -2.59
N ASP A 199 -0.78 -22.18 -2.76
CA ASP A 199 0.00 -23.33 -3.22
C ASP A 199 0.28 -23.28 -4.74
N ASN A 200 -0.40 -22.39 -5.48
CA ASN A 200 -0.45 -22.38 -6.94
C ASN A 200 0.57 -21.44 -7.63
N GLY A 201 1.75 -21.25 -7.04
CA GLY A 201 2.80 -20.45 -7.70
C GLY A 201 2.50 -18.95 -7.75
N ASP A 202 1.85 -18.40 -6.71
CA ASP A 202 1.83 -16.95 -6.48
C ASP A 202 3.27 -16.47 -6.24
N LEU A 203 3.84 -15.81 -7.26
CA LEU A 203 5.20 -15.28 -7.23
C LEU A 203 5.26 -13.83 -6.76
N PHE A 204 4.14 -13.20 -6.39
CA PHE A 204 4.10 -11.77 -6.08
C PHE A 204 4.98 -11.42 -4.89
N ILE A 205 4.80 -12.13 -3.76
CA ILE A 205 5.61 -11.89 -2.54
C ILE A 205 7.06 -12.24 -2.82
N PHE A 206 7.34 -13.38 -3.45
CA PHE A 206 8.70 -13.78 -3.81
C PHE A 206 9.41 -12.71 -4.65
N THR A 207 8.75 -12.20 -5.70
CA THR A 207 9.32 -11.21 -6.61
C THR A 207 9.72 -9.93 -5.86
N ILE A 208 8.84 -9.43 -4.98
CA ILE A 208 9.11 -8.23 -4.19
C ILE A 208 10.22 -8.45 -3.16
N ILE A 209 10.14 -9.55 -2.41
CA ILE A 209 11.16 -9.88 -1.40
C ILE A 209 12.52 -10.08 -2.06
N LYS A 210 12.58 -10.85 -3.16
CA LYS A 210 13.82 -11.06 -3.90
C LYS A 210 14.38 -9.77 -4.47
N TYR A 211 13.53 -8.89 -5.01
CA TYR A 211 13.95 -7.58 -5.51
C TYR A 211 14.58 -6.74 -4.39
N TRP A 212 13.94 -6.67 -3.22
CA TRP A 212 14.52 -5.93 -2.09
C TRP A 212 15.77 -6.58 -1.52
N CYS A 213 15.91 -7.90 -1.59
CA CYS A 213 17.13 -8.58 -1.14
C CYS A 213 18.38 -8.20 -1.94
N ASP A 214 18.25 -7.69 -3.18
CA ASP A 214 19.44 -7.32 -3.96
C ASP A 214 20.19 -6.12 -3.35
N GLU A 215 19.49 -5.23 -2.62
CA GLU A 215 20.09 -4.04 -1.99
C GLU A 215 19.91 -4.02 -0.45
N TYR A 216 18.86 -4.67 0.07
CA TYR A 216 18.42 -4.54 1.47
C TYR A 216 18.30 -5.89 2.19
N ILE A 217 19.08 -6.91 1.81
CA ILE A 217 18.95 -8.28 2.35
C ILE A 217 18.92 -8.33 3.89
N ASP A 218 19.85 -7.65 4.57
CA ASP A 218 19.94 -7.63 6.03
C ASP A 218 18.67 -7.03 6.65
N LYS A 219 18.22 -5.90 6.10
CA LYS A 219 17.01 -5.21 6.57
C LYS A 219 15.76 -6.04 6.33
N VAL A 220 15.63 -6.69 5.17
CA VAL A 220 14.50 -7.58 4.86
C VAL A 220 14.46 -8.74 5.84
N ALA A 221 15.60 -9.39 6.08
CA ALA A 221 15.72 -10.47 7.04
C ALA A 221 15.35 -10.01 8.46
N GLU A 222 15.86 -8.87 8.93
CA GLU A 222 15.49 -8.30 10.23
C GLU A 222 13.98 -8.02 10.36
N LEU A 223 13.35 -7.46 9.32
CA LEU A 223 11.92 -7.16 9.32
C LEU A 223 11.07 -8.43 9.38
N ILE A 224 11.43 -9.47 8.60
CA ILE A 224 10.74 -10.76 8.62
C ILE A 224 10.97 -11.48 9.96
N SER A 225 12.21 -11.47 10.48
CA SER A 225 12.55 -12.03 11.78
C SER A 225 11.77 -11.38 12.91
N SER A 226 11.64 -10.05 12.87
CA SER A 226 10.85 -9.28 13.83
C SER A 226 9.37 -9.66 13.73
N LEU A 227 8.83 -9.75 12.51
CA LEU A 227 7.45 -10.18 12.28
C LEU A 227 7.19 -11.58 12.87
N LEU A 228 8.07 -12.55 12.57
CA LEU A 228 7.96 -13.92 13.08
C LEU A 228 8.08 -13.97 14.60
N SER A 229 9.07 -13.29 15.18
CA SER A 229 9.29 -13.27 16.64
C SER A 229 8.10 -12.72 17.41
N THR A 230 7.39 -11.73 16.86
CA THR A 230 6.16 -11.20 17.49
C THR A 230 5.00 -12.20 17.53
N ARG A 231 5.09 -13.34 16.83
CA ARG A 231 4.12 -14.43 16.90
C ARG A 231 4.45 -15.49 17.96
N TYR A 232 5.67 -15.47 18.49
CA TYR A 232 6.14 -16.37 19.53
C TYR A 232 6.69 -15.57 20.73
N PRO A 233 5.84 -14.83 21.46
CA PRO A 233 6.31 -14.01 22.58
C PRO A 233 6.90 -14.90 23.68
N SER A 234 8.06 -14.49 24.22
CA SER A 234 8.84 -15.23 25.23
C SER A 234 8.15 -15.39 26.60
N THR A 235 6.90 -14.96 26.76
CA THR A 235 6.15 -15.05 28.00
C THR A 235 4.83 -15.77 27.80
N SER A 236 4.65 -16.88 28.52
CA SER A 236 3.39 -17.62 28.66
C SER A 236 2.18 -16.68 28.86
N PRO A 237 1.01 -16.96 28.24
CA PRO A 237 -0.20 -16.13 28.33
C PRO A 237 -0.87 -16.11 29.72
N ASN A 238 -0.21 -16.59 30.77
CA ASN A 238 -0.77 -16.76 32.11
C ASN A 238 -0.41 -15.65 33.12
N LYS A 239 -0.42 -14.38 32.70
CA LYS A 239 -0.57 -13.25 33.65
C LYS A 239 -1.62 -12.27 33.15
N ARG A 240 -2.82 -12.41 33.73
CA ARG A 240 -3.98 -11.48 33.73
C ARG A 240 -3.65 -10.07 33.21
N LYS A 241 -4.34 -9.64 32.15
CA LYS A 241 -4.71 -8.24 31.98
C LYS A 241 -6.07 -8.10 31.29
N ARG A 242 -6.99 -7.50 32.05
CA ARG A 242 -8.30 -6.89 31.74
C ARG A 242 -8.87 -7.10 30.33
N SER A 243 -10.09 -7.62 30.31
CA SER A 243 -11.11 -7.35 29.28
C SER A 243 -11.05 -5.87 28.88
N GLY A 244 -10.53 -5.64 27.69
CA GLY A 244 -10.59 -4.41 26.95
C GLY A 244 -10.72 -4.85 25.51
N THR A 245 -11.93 -4.78 24.99
CA THR A 245 -12.32 -5.10 23.62
C THR A 245 -11.50 -4.25 22.65
N LYS A 246 -10.27 -4.66 22.37
CA LYS A 246 -9.50 -4.23 21.22
C LYS A 246 -9.63 -5.38 20.24
N THR A 247 -10.51 -5.21 19.27
CA THR A 247 -10.47 -5.94 18.00
C THR A 247 -9.02 -6.05 17.57
N ILE A 248 -8.48 -7.28 17.55
CA ILE A 248 -7.24 -7.57 16.84
C ILE A 248 -7.51 -7.07 15.42
N SER A 249 -6.81 -6.02 14.98
CA SER A 249 -6.96 -5.53 13.62
C SER A 249 -6.69 -6.70 12.69
N ALA A 250 -7.62 -6.99 11.78
CA ALA A 250 -7.61 -8.12 10.84
C ALA A 250 -6.45 -8.09 9.81
N THR A 251 -5.33 -7.47 10.15
CA THR A 251 -4.18 -7.13 9.30
C THR A 251 -2.84 -7.58 9.90
N VAL A 252 -2.89 -8.49 10.89
CA VAL A 252 -1.70 -9.04 11.55
C VAL A 252 -1.69 -10.55 11.25
N PRO A 253 -0.74 -11.07 10.45
CA PRO A 253 -0.79 -12.46 9.99
C PRO A 253 -0.54 -13.42 11.14
N SER A 254 -1.14 -14.62 11.15
CA SER A 254 -0.85 -15.63 12.18
C SER A 254 0.58 -16.17 12.03
N SER A 255 1.08 -16.90 13.05
CA SER A 255 2.35 -17.63 12.92
C SER A 255 2.36 -18.58 11.71
N ASP A 256 1.24 -19.26 11.46
CA ASP A 256 1.10 -20.18 10.33
C ASP A 256 1.18 -19.48 8.98
N HIS A 257 0.60 -18.27 8.86
CA HIS A 257 0.72 -17.47 7.64
C HIS A 257 2.18 -17.05 7.41
N VAL A 258 2.87 -16.60 8.46
CA VAL A 258 4.27 -16.18 8.33
C VAL A 258 5.17 -17.34 7.94
N LEU A 259 5.02 -18.49 8.61
CA LEU A 259 5.77 -19.71 8.29
C LEU A 259 5.41 -20.27 6.91
N GLY A 260 4.13 -20.21 6.51
CA GLY A 260 3.68 -20.62 5.19
C GLY A 260 4.34 -19.81 4.07
N HIS A 261 4.38 -18.48 4.20
CA HIS A 261 5.09 -17.63 3.23
C HIS A 261 6.60 -17.88 3.24
N LEU A 262 7.20 -18.08 4.42
CA LEU A 262 8.62 -18.44 4.51
C LEU A 262 8.93 -19.80 3.86
N GLU A 263 8.03 -20.77 3.96
CA GLU A 263 8.21 -22.07 3.31
C GLU A 263 8.07 -21.94 1.78
N GLN A 264 7.10 -21.17 1.28
CA GLN A 264 6.98 -20.91 -0.15
C GLN A 264 8.21 -20.17 -0.70
N LEU A 265 8.69 -19.16 0.03
CA LEU A 265 9.93 -18.47 -0.30
C LEU A 265 11.12 -19.45 -0.36
N ARG A 266 11.26 -20.37 0.59
CA ARG A 266 12.32 -21.39 0.60
C ARG A 266 12.25 -22.25 -0.67
N ILE A 267 11.08 -22.82 -0.97
CA ILE A 267 10.90 -23.71 -2.12
C ILE A 267 11.29 -23.01 -3.43
N ILE A 268 10.93 -21.73 -3.58
CA ILE A 268 11.27 -20.96 -4.76
C ILE A 268 12.76 -20.59 -4.75
N CYS A 269 13.32 -20.18 -3.61
CA CYS A 269 14.73 -19.84 -3.50
C CYS A 269 15.67 -21.01 -3.80
N GLU A 270 15.31 -22.24 -3.42
CA GLU A 270 16.06 -23.45 -3.77
C GLU A 270 16.12 -23.69 -5.28
N ARG A 271 15.03 -23.38 -6.01
CA ARG A 271 14.98 -23.50 -7.47
C ARG A 271 15.82 -22.43 -8.19
N HIS A 272 16.06 -21.30 -7.54
CA HIS A 272 16.71 -20.12 -8.11
C HIS A 272 18.08 -19.78 -7.49
N ASP A 273 18.62 -20.67 -6.65
CA ASP A 273 19.90 -20.51 -5.95
C ASP A 273 20.04 -19.17 -5.20
N CYS A 274 18.98 -18.75 -4.49
CA CYS A 274 18.94 -17.47 -3.78
C CYS A 274 18.62 -17.60 -2.28
N MET A 275 19.22 -18.62 -1.65
CA MET A 275 19.00 -18.99 -0.24
C MET A 275 19.67 -18.08 0.80
N ALA A 276 20.46 -17.08 0.38
CA ALA A 276 21.26 -16.23 1.27
C ALA A 276 20.47 -15.54 2.39
N ILE A 277 19.18 -15.25 2.20
CA ILE A 277 18.35 -14.65 3.25
C ILE A 277 18.19 -15.57 4.48
N TYR A 278 18.19 -16.89 4.27
CA TYR A 278 18.01 -17.86 5.35
C TYR A 278 19.29 -18.08 6.16
N THR A 279 20.47 -17.78 5.60
CA THR A 279 21.75 -17.93 6.31
C THR A 279 22.09 -16.75 7.22
N LEU A 280 21.28 -15.68 7.20
CA LEU A 280 21.50 -14.52 8.06
C LEU A 280 21.17 -14.82 9.53
N ASP A 281 22.03 -14.38 10.44
CA ASP A 281 21.90 -14.59 11.90
C ASP A 281 20.53 -14.18 12.47
N SER A 282 19.96 -13.09 11.94
CA SER A 282 18.64 -12.61 12.34
C SER A 282 17.56 -13.64 12.01
N MET A 283 17.66 -14.29 10.85
CA MET A 283 16.71 -15.30 10.39
C MET A 283 16.89 -16.62 11.12
N GLN A 284 18.14 -17.10 11.21
CA GLN A 284 18.51 -18.31 11.96
C GLN A 284 17.97 -18.29 13.39
N ARG A 285 18.20 -17.18 14.11
CA ARG A 285 17.69 -17.00 15.48
C ARG A 285 16.16 -16.98 15.54
N ALA A 286 15.50 -16.30 14.60
CA ALA A 286 14.04 -16.22 14.58
C ALA A 286 13.39 -17.57 14.27
N LEU A 287 13.95 -18.35 13.33
CA LEU A 287 13.52 -19.71 13.03
C LEU A 287 13.73 -20.64 14.23
N ASN A 288 14.85 -20.53 14.94
CA ASN A 288 15.09 -21.32 16.15
C ASN A 288 14.03 -21.06 17.23
N ILE A 289 13.76 -19.78 17.53
CA ILE A 289 12.72 -19.40 18.49
C ILE A 289 11.35 -19.90 18.04
N ALA A 290 11.03 -19.76 16.75
CA ALA A 290 9.77 -20.23 16.18
C ALA A 290 9.65 -21.76 16.29
N GLN A 291 10.70 -22.52 15.98
CA GLN A 291 10.72 -23.98 16.09
C GLN A 291 10.48 -24.41 17.55
N LEU A 292 11.21 -23.83 18.51
CA LEU A 292 11.09 -24.19 19.93
C LEU A 292 9.67 -23.94 20.49
N ASN A 293 9.00 -22.89 20.02
CA ASN A 293 7.67 -22.48 20.48
C ASN A 293 6.52 -22.96 19.57
N SER A 294 6.82 -23.67 18.48
CA SER A 294 5.82 -24.23 17.58
C SER A 294 5.20 -25.51 18.13
N THR A 295 3.93 -25.72 17.77
CA THR A 295 3.21 -26.98 18.03
C THR A 295 3.83 -28.14 17.24
N ASP A 296 3.58 -29.37 17.66
CA ASP A 296 4.05 -30.56 16.92
C ASP A 296 3.49 -30.63 15.49
N SER A 297 2.28 -30.11 15.26
CA SER A 297 1.71 -30.00 13.92
C SER A 297 2.50 -29.03 13.05
N GLN A 298 2.82 -27.84 13.56
CA GLN A 298 3.62 -26.83 12.85
C GLN A 298 5.04 -27.35 12.56
N LYS A 299 5.67 -28.02 13.53
CA LYS A 299 7.02 -28.62 13.34
C LYS A 299 7.03 -29.67 12.24
N ARG A 300 5.97 -30.47 12.12
CA ARG A 300 5.82 -31.45 11.04
C ARG A 300 5.52 -30.79 9.70
N GLN A 301 4.72 -29.74 9.69
CA GLN A 301 4.32 -29.04 8.47
C GLN A 301 5.48 -28.25 7.85
N PHE A 302 6.30 -27.62 8.69
CA PHE A 302 7.42 -26.76 8.26
C PHE A 302 8.78 -27.39 8.57
N SER A 303 8.87 -28.73 8.52
CA SER A 303 10.10 -29.46 8.90
C SER A 303 11.29 -29.09 8.02
N GLU A 304 11.07 -28.96 6.71
CA GLU A 304 12.10 -28.56 5.74
C GLU A 304 12.58 -27.12 5.98
N LEU A 305 11.67 -26.21 6.32
CA LEU A 305 12.02 -24.84 6.70
C LEU A 305 12.93 -24.81 7.93
N PHE A 306 12.59 -25.58 8.96
CA PHE A 306 13.37 -25.65 10.19
C PHE A 306 14.69 -26.42 10.02
N ALA A 307 14.80 -27.29 9.01
CA ALA A 307 16.04 -27.99 8.69
C ALA A 307 17.13 -27.08 8.10
N LEU A 308 16.77 -25.87 7.65
CA LEU A 308 17.73 -24.83 7.24
C LEU A 308 18.51 -24.23 8.40
N MET A 309 18.10 -24.50 9.64
CA MET A 309 18.80 -24.00 10.81
C MET A 309 20.14 -24.71 10.95
N GLU A 310 21.22 -23.94 10.96
CA GLU A 310 22.54 -24.50 11.27
C GLU A 310 22.51 -24.99 12.73
N GLU A 311 23.00 -26.22 12.98
CA GLU A 311 23.16 -26.69 14.35
C GLU A 311 24.14 -25.75 15.05
N GLU A 312 23.69 -25.03 16.09
CA GLU A 312 24.62 -24.37 17.01
C GLU A 312 25.56 -25.46 17.52
N GLU A 313 26.83 -25.44 17.10
CA GLU A 313 27.86 -26.25 17.75
C GLU A 313 27.79 -25.89 19.24
N GLU A 314 27.25 -26.82 20.04
CA GLU A 314 27.31 -26.72 21.49
C GLU A 314 28.80 -26.59 21.85
N ILE A 315 29.23 -25.37 22.16
CA ILE A 315 30.52 -25.14 22.80
C ILE A 315 30.42 -25.82 24.16
N SER A 316 30.81 -27.10 24.16
CA SER A 316 30.80 -28.00 25.29
C SER A 316 31.84 -27.54 26.33
N SER A 317 31.51 -26.51 27.11
CA SER A 317 32.28 -26.18 28.30
C SER A 317 31.87 -27.10 29.45
N THR A 318 32.48 -28.29 29.44
CA THR A 318 33.02 -29.00 30.61
C THR A 318 32.23 -28.98 31.94
N LYS A 319 31.72 -30.17 32.28
CA LYS A 319 31.53 -30.71 33.64
C LYS A 319 32.29 -29.98 34.76
N ARG A 320 31.57 -29.42 35.76
CA ARG A 320 31.96 -29.46 37.19
C ARG A 320 30.75 -29.51 38.14
N THR A 321 30.46 -30.73 38.58
CA THR A 321 30.16 -31.17 39.97
C THR A 321 29.09 -30.47 40.82
N HIS A 322 28.11 -31.29 41.23
CA HIS A 322 27.27 -31.19 42.42
C HIS A 322 28.00 -30.66 43.67
N GLY A 323 27.35 -29.74 44.40
CA GLY A 323 27.72 -29.33 45.75
C GLY A 323 26.53 -28.75 46.52
N ARG A 324 26.27 -29.33 47.70
CA ARG A 324 25.15 -29.08 48.63
C ARG A 324 25.08 -27.66 49.18
N GLY A 325 23.86 -27.27 49.59
CA GLY A 325 23.47 -25.91 49.96
C GLY A 325 23.87 -25.37 51.34
N ARG A 326 23.46 -24.12 51.59
CA ARG A 326 22.96 -23.59 52.88
C ARG A 326 22.38 -22.18 52.69
N LYS A 327 21.16 -21.96 53.21
CA LYS A 327 20.56 -20.63 53.48
C LYS A 327 21.30 -19.96 54.65
N PRO A 328 21.19 -18.63 54.80
CA PRO A 328 20.36 -18.13 55.91
C PRO A 328 19.48 -16.91 55.55
N ALA A 329 18.55 -16.61 56.46
CA ALA A 329 17.42 -15.69 56.29
C ALA A 329 17.61 -14.32 56.98
N THR A 330 17.02 -13.28 56.36
CA THR A 330 16.29 -12.09 56.90
C THR A 330 16.90 -11.07 57.90
N LYS A 331 17.15 -9.84 57.37
CA LYS A 331 16.62 -8.46 57.71
C LYS A 331 16.82 -7.84 59.13
N PRO A 332 16.65 -6.49 59.35
CA PRO A 332 16.24 -5.38 58.46
C PRO A 332 17.11 -4.08 58.48
N ALA A 333 16.64 -3.09 57.71
CA ALA A 333 17.23 -1.81 57.27
C ALA A 333 17.31 -0.66 58.30
N ILE A 334 18.04 0.43 57.95
CA ILE A 334 17.49 1.81 57.75
C ILE A 334 18.57 2.78 57.19
N SER A 335 18.25 3.34 56.01
CA SER A 335 18.42 4.71 55.47
C SER A 335 19.46 5.69 56.03
N LYS A 336 20.33 6.24 55.15
CA LYS A 336 20.27 7.63 54.62
C LYS A 336 21.43 7.92 53.63
N ARG A 337 21.12 8.63 52.54
CA ARG A 337 21.98 9.21 51.47
C ARG A 337 21.78 10.75 51.49
N PRO A 338 22.44 11.59 50.64
CA PRO A 338 23.81 11.65 50.07
C PRO A 338 24.35 13.12 50.28
N PRO A 339 25.20 13.79 49.46
CA PRO A 339 26.04 13.40 48.30
C PRO A 339 27.50 13.94 48.33
N THR A 340 28.32 13.48 47.37
CA THR A 340 29.62 14.08 47.03
C THR A 340 29.66 14.45 45.54
N ARG A 341 29.97 15.73 45.31
CA ARG A 341 30.90 16.33 44.31
C ARG A 341 30.79 15.99 42.82
N ASP A 342 30.44 17.02 42.05
CA ASP A 342 31.35 17.88 41.27
C ASP A 342 32.34 17.31 40.23
N LEU A 343 32.36 18.05 39.10
CA LEU A 343 33.47 18.40 38.18
C LEU A 343 33.86 17.36 37.11
N SER A 344 33.64 17.67 35.82
CA SER A 344 34.52 18.40 34.86
C SER A 344 35.21 17.39 33.93
N GLY A 345 35.50 17.61 32.64
CA GLY A 345 35.43 18.76 31.75
C GLY A 345 35.10 18.28 30.31
N SER A 346 34.73 19.17 29.37
CA SER A 346 35.65 19.90 28.45
C SER A 346 36.46 18.93 27.57
N SER A 347 36.53 18.99 26.24
CA SER A 347 36.24 20.07 25.27
C SER A 347 36.19 19.47 23.85
N GLU A 348 35.49 20.18 22.94
CA GLU A 348 35.84 20.54 21.54
C GLU A 348 36.18 19.42 20.52
N GLU A 349 35.98 19.49 19.20
CA GLU A 349 35.46 20.41 18.17
C GLU A 349 35.33 19.51 16.91
N SER A 350 34.23 19.49 16.15
CA SER A 350 33.82 20.42 15.07
C SER A 350 34.71 20.44 13.82
N SER A 351 34.02 20.38 12.66
CA SER A 351 34.40 20.87 11.31
C SER A 351 35.27 19.94 10.44
N GLU A 352 35.11 19.79 9.12
CA GLU A 352 34.21 20.42 8.14
C GLU A 352 34.26 19.65 6.80
N CYS A 353 33.34 20.02 5.91
CA CYS A 353 33.13 19.55 4.54
C CYS A 353 34.33 19.66 3.59
N MET A 354 34.35 18.83 2.53
CA MET A 354 34.88 19.20 1.22
C MET A 354 33.98 18.69 0.09
N VAL A 355 33.80 19.55 -0.91
CA VAL A 355 33.09 19.36 -2.18
C VAL A 355 34.11 19.57 -3.31
N LEU A 356 33.78 19.02 -4.50
CA LEU A 356 34.36 19.18 -5.84
C LEU A 356 35.34 18.04 -6.23
N ASP A 357 35.22 17.39 -7.39
CA ASP A 357 35.24 18.02 -8.71
C ASP A 357 34.50 17.27 -9.84
N GLN A 358 34.22 18.05 -10.90
CA GLN A 358 33.77 17.66 -12.23
C GLN A 358 34.85 16.92 -13.05
N VAL A 359 34.44 16.04 -13.96
CA VAL A 359 35.17 15.79 -15.23
C VAL A 359 34.16 15.61 -16.36
N ALA A 360 34.42 16.31 -17.46
CA ALA A 360 33.71 16.27 -18.73
C ALA A 360 34.20 15.13 -19.66
N SER A 361 33.27 14.53 -20.41
CA SER A 361 33.37 14.19 -21.84
C SER A 361 31.99 13.86 -22.37
#